data_AF-W1NJ27-F1
#
_entry.id   AF-W1NJ27-F1
#
_cell.length_a   1.000
_cell.length_b   1.000
_cell.length_c   1.000
_cell.angle_alpha   90.00
_cell.angle_beta   90.00
_cell.angle_gamma   90.00
#
_symmetry.space_group_name_H-M   'P 1'
#
loop_
_entity.id
_entity.type
_entity.pdbx_description
1 polymer ?
#
loop_
_entity_poly.entity_id
_entity_poly.type
_entity_poly.pdbx_seq_one_letter_code
_entity_poly.pdbx_strand_id
1 'polypeptide(L)'
;MKEKEGKESSTQRFEFCSVCRLNHDQGRRHNYFPSHKSSFSLLLSKFKSKIQDVRFFLKNPSVLKPEDVSCNRFWCVCCEHDINELNSTFACSNAIAHLTSSGHLKVLKSFLWKYGGGMDRVDWLRISQADRERGIDAVASGLVHPGLSTITVGFMT
;
A
#
# COMPACT_ATOMS: atom_id res chain seq x y z
N MET A 1 20.24 -60.38 1.87
CA MET A 1 18.99 -59.60 1.91
C MET A 1 19.35 -58.13 2.03
N LYS A 2 18.76 -57.28 1.19
CA LYS A 2 19.03 -55.84 1.13
C LYS A 2 18.09 -55.14 2.12
N GLU A 3 18.63 -54.48 3.12
CA GLU A 3 17.91 -53.42 3.83
C GLU A 3 18.39 -52.09 3.27
N LYS A 4 17.51 -51.43 2.51
CA LYS A 4 17.72 -50.04 2.09
C LYS A 4 17.08 -49.17 3.16
N GLU A 5 17.92 -48.52 3.96
CA GLU A 5 17.48 -47.48 4.87
C GLU A 5 16.78 -46.36 4.08
N GLY A 6 15.51 -46.12 4.44
CA GLY A 6 14.71 -45.05 3.89
C GLY A 6 15.33 -43.71 4.24
N LYS A 7 15.79 -43.00 3.21
CA LYS A 7 16.31 -41.64 3.33
C LYS A 7 15.19 -40.75 3.86
N GLU A 8 15.33 -40.34 5.11
CA GLU A 8 14.46 -39.41 5.83
C GLU A 8 14.16 -38.19 4.94
N SER A 9 12.88 -38.03 4.58
CA SER A 9 12.45 -36.91 3.74
C SER A 9 12.67 -35.63 4.52
N SER A 10 13.67 -34.84 4.12
CA SER A 10 13.84 -33.49 4.64
C SER A 10 12.52 -32.75 4.51
N THR A 11 11.95 -32.33 5.63
CA THR A 11 10.67 -31.64 5.69
C THR A 11 10.81 -30.34 4.90
N GLN A 12 10.42 -30.32 3.63
CA GLN A 12 10.46 -29.12 2.80
C GLN A 12 9.55 -28.08 3.46
N ARG A 13 10.14 -27.01 3.98
CA ARG A 13 9.40 -25.95 4.66
C ARG A 13 8.78 -25.04 3.61
N PHE A 14 7.48 -25.23 3.37
CA PHE A 14 6.70 -24.34 2.54
C PHE A 14 6.58 -22.95 3.21
N GLU A 15 6.67 -21.91 2.39
CA GLU A 15 6.39 -20.53 2.77
C GLU A 15 5.27 -19.95 1.91
N PHE A 16 4.46 -19.07 2.50
CA PHE A 16 3.40 -18.36 1.79
C PHE A 16 3.92 -17.04 1.24
N CYS A 17 3.70 -16.79 -0.05
CA CYS A 17 3.97 -15.50 -0.67
C CYS A 17 2.67 -14.68 -0.78
N SER A 18 2.58 -13.54 -0.07
CA SER A 18 1.39 -12.68 -0.11
C SER A 18 1.17 -11.98 -1.46
N VAL A 19 2.21 -11.88 -2.29
CA VAL A 19 2.13 -11.35 -3.66
C VAL A 19 1.50 -12.36 -4.62
N CYS A 20 1.99 -13.61 -4.60
CA CYS A 20 1.48 -14.67 -5.47
C CYS A 20 0.19 -15.32 -4.93
N ARG A 21 -0.09 -15.17 -3.63
CA ARG A 21 -1.16 -15.88 -2.90
C ARG A 21 -1.05 -17.40 -3.00
N LEU A 22 0.18 -17.92 -2.95
CA LEU A 22 0.49 -19.35 -3.07
C LEU A 22 1.54 -19.76 -2.04
N ASN A 23 1.46 -21.02 -1.60
CA ASN A 23 2.52 -21.68 -0.84
C ASN A 23 3.55 -22.27 -1.80
N HIS A 24 4.84 -22.10 -1.50
CA HIS A 24 5.93 -22.68 -2.29
C HIS A 24 7.14 -23.00 -1.40
N ASP A 25 8.04 -23.85 -1.89
CA ASP A 25 9.29 -24.26 -1.23
C ASP A 25 10.54 -23.58 -1.82
N GLN A 26 10.34 -22.64 -2.75
CA GLN A 26 11.40 -22.04 -3.58
C GLN A 26 12.19 -20.90 -2.90
N GLY A 27 11.90 -20.56 -1.65
CA GLY A 27 12.57 -19.47 -0.94
C GLY A 27 12.53 -18.15 -1.73
N ARG A 28 13.56 -17.30 -1.57
CA ARG A 28 13.69 -16.04 -2.35
C ARG A 28 13.83 -16.20 -3.86
N ARG A 29 14.13 -17.40 -4.37
CA ARG A 29 14.30 -17.62 -5.81
C ARG A 29 13.01 -17.38 -6.58
N HIS A 30 11.84 -17.62 -5.96
CA HIS A 30 10.55 -17.42 -6.64
C HIS A 30 10.33 -15.97 -7.10
N ASN A 31 10.97 -14.99 -6.44
CA ASN A 31 10.87 -13.59 -6.82
C ASN A 31 11.32 -13.31 -8.27
N TYR A 32 12.16 -14.19 -8.84
CA TYR A 32 12.69 -14.02 -10.19
C TYR A 32 11.78 -14.62 -11.27
N PHE A 33 10.78 -15.40 -10.89
CA PHE A 33 9.87 -16.05 -11.83
C PHE A 33 8.94 -15.03 -12.50
N PRO A 34 8.60 -15.22 -13.79
CA PRO A 34 7.73 -14.30 -14.52
C PRO A 34 6.37 -14.10 -13.85
N SER A 35 5.76 -15.18 -13.31
CA SER A 35 4.47 -15.12 -12.61
C SER A 35 4.50 -14.21 -11.38
N HIS A 36 5.56 -14.31 -10.57
CA HIS A 36 5.78 -13.44 -9.42
C HIS A 36 5.97 -11.99 -9.87
N LYS A 37 6.87 -11.75 -10.83
CA LYS A 37 7.15 -10.40 -11.34
C LYS A 37 5.89 -9.72 -11.85
N SER A 38 5.05 -10.42 -12.61
CA SER A 38 3.77 -9.91 -13.11
C SER A 38 2.79 -9.60 -11.97
N SER A 39 2.64 -10.52 -11.01
CA SER A 39 1.75 -10.34 -9.85
C SER A 39 2.19 -9.17 -8.98
N PHE A 40 3.50 -9.05 -8.75
CA PHE A 40 4.09 -7.96 -7.97
C PHE A 40 3.93 -6.61 -8.68
N SER A 41 4.16 -6.57 -9.99
CA SER A 41 3.97 -5.36 -10.79
C SER A 41 2.51 -4.89 -10.76
N LEU A 42 1.56 -5.81 -10.91
CA LEU A 42 0.13 -5.51 -10.80
C LEU A 42 -0.24 -4.98 -9.42
N LEU A 43 0.26 -5.63 -8.35
CA LEU A 43 0.04 -5.20 -6.97
C LEU A 43 0.52 -3.77 -6.74
N LEU A 44 1.76 -3.47 -7.16
CA LEU A 44 2.34 -2.14 -7.03
C LEU A 44 1.61 -1.10 -7.88
N SER A 45 1.15 -1.46 -9.08
CA SER A 45 0.37 -0.57 -9.93
C SER A 45 -0.96 -0.18 -9.28
N LYS A 46 -1.69 -1.15 -8.74
CA LYS A 46 -2.93 -0.89 -7.99
C LYS A 46 -2.69 -0.03 -6.76
N PHE A 47 -1.63 -0.32 -6.01
CA PHE A 47 -1.30 0.47 -4.82
C PHE A 47 -0.89 1.90 -5.17
N LYS A 48 -0.10 2.08 -6.24
CA LYS A 48 0.26 3.39 -6.78
C LYS A 48 -0.98 4.19 -7.17
N SER A 49 -1.96 3.58 -7.84
CA SER A 49 -3.24 4.24 -8.18
C SER A 49 -3.93 4.77 -6.94
N LYS A 50 -4.06 3.95 -5.88
CA LYS A 50 -4.65 4.39 -4.61
C LYS A 50 -3.91 5.56 -3.98
N ILE A 51 -2.58 5.58 -4.06
CA ILE A 51 -1.76 6.70 -3.59
C ILE A 51 -1.95 7.95 -4.46
N GLN A 52 -2.18 7.81 -5.77
CA GLN A 52 -2.51 8.94 -6.64
C GLN A 52 -3.83 9.58 -6.25
N ASP A 53 -4.83 8.80 -5.85
CA ASP A 53 -6.10 9.31 -5.33
C ASP A 53 -5.86 10.09 -4.02
N VAL A 54 -5.05 9.56 -3.10
CA VAL A 54 -4.67 10.29 -1.89
C VAL A 54 -3.93 11.61 -2.22
N ARG A 55 -3.03 11.60 -3.21
CA ARG A 55 -2.35 12.83 -3.68
C ARG A 55 -3.30 13.83 -4.30
N PHE A 56 -4.37 13.37 -4.95
CA PHE A 56 -5.41 14.23 -5.48
C PHE A 56 -6.12 14.97 -4.34
N PHE A 57 -6.53 14.27 -3.27
CA PHE A 57 -7.15 14.89 -2.10
C PHE A 57 -6.19 15.77 -1.29
N LEU A 58 -4.89 15.45 -1.29
CA LEU A 58 -3.88 16.32 -0.69
C LEU A 58 -3.77 17.67 -1.41
N LYS A 59 -3.96 17.69 -2.73
CA LYS A 59 -3.93 18.93 -3.55
C LYS A 59 -5.28 19.65 -3.58
N ASN A 60 -6.37 18.93 -3.39
CA ASN A 60 -7.74 19.41 -3.45
C ASN A 60 -8.45 19.00 -2.16
N PRO A 61 -8.10 19.63 -1.02
CA PRO A 61 -8.66 19.25 0.25
C PRO A 61 -10.17 19.47 0.24
N SER A 62 -10.91 18.45 0.66
CA SER A 62 -12.35 18.51 0.85
C SER A 62 -12.69 18.04 2.26
N VAL A 63 -13.72 18.67 2.84
CA VAL A 63 -14.28 18.23 4.12
C VAL A 63 -14.90 16.85 3.91
N LEU A 64 -14.51 15.90 4.74
CA LEU A 64 -15.12 14.58 4.75
C LEU A 64 -16.44 14.67 5.51
N LYS A 65 -17.56 14.41 4.82
CA LYS A 65 -18.86 14.39 5.49
C LYS A 65 -18.96 13.14 6.39
N PRO A 66 -19.64 13.21 7.54
CA PRO A 66 -19.77 12.08 8.46
C PRO A 66 -20.29 10.79 7.79
N GLU A 67 -21.23 10.93 6.85
CA GLU A 67 -21.78 9.82 6.07
C GLU A 67 -20.75 9.09 5.19
N ASP A 68 -19.70 9.80 4.75
CA ASP A 68 -18.69 9.29 3.82
C ASP A 68 -17.45 8.72 4.54
N VAL A 69 -17.37 8.85 5.86
CA VAL A 69 -16.20 8.42 6.66
C VAL A 69 -15.94 6.92 6.55
N SER A 70 -17.00 6.11 6.51
CA SER A 70 -16.89 4.65 6.39
C SER A 70 -16.38 4.20 5.02
N CYS A 71 -16.63 5.01 3.98
CA CYS A 71 -16.21 4.78 2.60
C CYS A 71 -14.76 5.23 2.35
N ASN A 72 -14.22 6.12 3.19
CA ASN A 72 -12.86 6.64 3.06
C ASN A 72 -11.86 5.74 3.82
N ARG A 73 -11.77 4.46 3.43
CA ARG A 73 -10.79 3.52 3.97
C ARG A 73 -9.64 3.33 2.99
N PHE A 74 -8.42 3.44 3.50
CA PHE A 74 -7.22 3.17 2.71
C PHE A 74 -6.56 1.87 3.18
N TRP A 75 -6.48 0.88 2.31
CA TRP A 75 -5.71 -0.34 2.58
C TRP A 75 -4.25 -0.14 2.18
N CYS A 76 -3.33 -0.24 3.13
CA CYS A 76 -1.90 -0.23 2.85
C CYS A 76 -1.39 -1.65 2.63
N VAL A 77 -1.06 -2.00 1.38
CA VAL A 77 -0.56 -3.35 1.05
C VAL A 77 0.80 -3.65 1.68
N CYS A 78 1.63 -2.63 1.89
CA CYS A 78 2.95 -2.82 2.50
C CYS A 78 2.84 -3.11 4.00
N CYS A 79 1.93 -2.41 4.69
CA CYS A 79 1.73 -2.51 6.13
C CYS A 79 0.67 -3.54 6.53
N GLU A 80 -0.05 -4.09 5.55
CA GLU A 80 -1.09 -5.11 5.72
C GLU A 80 -2.17 -4.71 6.74
N HIS A 81 -2.58 -3.44 6.73
CA HIS A 81 -3.69 -2.95 7.56
C HIS A 81 -4.53 -1.89 6.87
N ASP A 82 -5.77 -1.78 7.33
CA ASP A 82 -6.68 -0.69 7.00
C ASP A 82 -6.31 0.59 7.74
N ILE A 83 -6.46 1.71 7.06
CA ILE A 83 -6.39 3.05 7.63
C ILE A 83 -7.80 3.62 7.54
N ASN A 84 -8.39 3.86 8.70
CA ASN A 84 -9.68 4.51 8.79
C ASN A 84 -9.50 6.03 8.91
N GLU A 85 -10.48 6.77 8.42
CA GLU A 85 -10.51 8.24 8.46
C GLU A 85 -11.43 8.76 9.57
N LEU A 86 -11.61 7.97 10.65
CA LEU A 86 -12.37 8.41 11.82
C LEU A 86 -11.65 9.61 12.46
N ASN A 87 -12.42 10.68 12.73
CA ASN A 87 -11.93 11.93 13.30
C ASN A 87 -10.93 12.71 12.42
N SER A 88 -10.85 12.38 11.13
CA SER A 88 -10.02 13.13 10.19
C SER A 88 -10.59 14.53 9.94
N THR A 89 -9.70 15.53 9.88
CA THR A 89 -10.05 16.93 9.64
C THR A 89 -10.47 17.20 8.18
N PHE A 90 -10.01 16.38 7.24
CA PHE A 90 -10.34 16.43 5.81
C PHE A 90 -10.13 15.04 5.18
N ALA A 91 -10.59 14.86 3.94
CA ALA A 91 -10.49 13.58 3.25
C ALA A 91 -9.04 13.06 3.15
N CYS A 92 -8.83 11.79 3.48
CA CYS A 92 -7.54 11.09 3.41
C CYS A 92 -6.46 11.60 4.37
N SER A 93 -6.81 12.40 5.39
CA SER A 93 -5.84 12.96 6.35
C SER A 93 -5.02 11.87 7.07
N ASN A 94 -5.66 10.78 7.51
CA ASN A 94 -4.97 9.68 8.18
C ASN A 94 -4.11 8.85 7.21
N ALA A 95 -4.60 8.61 5.99
CA ALA A 95 -3.84 7.97 4.92
C ALA A 95 -2.59 8.79 4.54
N ILE A 96 -2.72 10.12 4.43
CA ILE A 96 -1.60 11.04 4.19
C ILE A 96 -0.58 10.91 5.33
N ALA A 97 -1.02 11.01 6.58
CA ALA A 97 -0.14 10.90 7.74
C ALA A 97 0.62 9.56 7.77
N HIS A 98 -0.06 8.45 7.47
CA HIS A 98 0.57 7.14 7.37
C HIS A 98 1.61 7.07 6.26
N LEU A 99 1.26 7.49 5.04
CA LEU A 99 2.13 7.43 3.86
C LEU A 99 3.37 8.34 3.97
N THR A 100 3.33 9.32 4.87
CA THR A 100 4.47 10.19 5.21
C THR A 100 5.30 9.66 6.39
N SER A 101 4.75 8.75 7.20
CA SER A 101 5.41 8.28 8.41
C SER A 101 6.72 7.51 8.15
N SER A 102 7.66 7.63 9.08
CA SER A 102 8.89 6.82 9.08
C SER A 102 8.61 5.33 9.26
N GLY A 103 7.52 4.98 9.95
CA GLY A 103 7.03 3.61 10.11
C GLY A 103 6.71 2.97 8.76
N HIS A 104 5.88 3.63 7.94
CA HIS A 104 5.58 3.18 6.59
C HIS A 104 6.84 3.04 5.74
N LEU A 105 7.75 4.03 5.78
CA LEU A 105 8.99 3.97 5.01
C LEU A 105 9.85 2.73 5.34
N LYS A 106 9.95 2.38 6.63
CA LYS A 106 10.71 1.19 7.08
C LYS A 106 10.07 -0.10 6.55
N VAL A 107 8.75 -0.21 6.65
CA VAL A 107 8.00 -1.38 6.17
C VAL A 107 8.06 -1.47 4.65
N LEU A 108 7.86 -0.37 3.94
CA LEU A 108 7.94 -0.28 2.47
C LEU A 108 9.30 -0.76 1.93
N LYS A 109 10.41 -0.29 2.50
CA LYS A 109 11.75 -0.75 2.11
C LYS A 109 11.91 -2.25 2.32
N SER A 110 11.46 -2.75 3.47
CA SER A 110 11.50 -4.18 3.80
C SER A 110 10.63 -5.01 2.86
N PHE A 111 9.44 -4.50 2.50
CA PHE A 111 8.50 -5.12 1.57
C PHE A 111 9.07 -5.23 0.16
N LEU A 112 9.64 -4.15 -0.37
CA LEU A 112 10.30 -4.13 -1.68
C LEU A 112 11.49 -5.11 -1.68
N TRP A 113 12.34 -5.07 -0.66
CA TRP A 113 13.44 -6.04 -0.55
C TRP A 113 12.94 -7.49 -0.42
N LYS A 114 11.84 -7.72 0.29
CA LYS A 114 11.24 -9.06 0.49
C LYS A 114 10.77 -9.67 -0.84
N TYR A 115 10.10 -8.87 -1.65
CA TYR A 115 9.40 -9.35 -2.86
C TYR A 115 10.10 -9.00 -4.18
N GLY A 116 11.35 -8.53 -4.12
CA GLY A 116 12.17 -8.29 -5.32
C GLY A 116 11.88 -6.97 -6.04
N GLY A 117 11.38 -5.97 -5.32
CA GLY A 117 11.21 -4.60 -5.81
C GLY A 117 12.46 -3.76 -5.71
N GLY A 118 12.67 -2.89 -6.70
CA GLY A 118 13.73 -1.89 -6.68
C GLY A 118 13.43 -0.72 -5.75
N MET A 119 14.50 -0.13 -5.17
CA MET A 119 14.40 1.02 -4.27
C MET A 119 14.04 2.33 -5.00
N ASP A 120 14.19 2.37 -6.32
CA ASP A 120 13.74 3.45 -7.21
C ASP A 120 12.23 3.73 -7.10
N ARG A 121 11.45 2.76 -6.62
CA ARG A 121 9.99 2.87 -6.51
C ARG A 121 9.51 3.47 -5.19
N VAL A 122 10.39 3.67 -4.21
CA VAL A 122 10.02 4.13 -2.86
C VAL A 122 9.26 5.47 -2.90
N ASP A 123 9.72 6.42 -3.71
CA ASP A 123 9.10 7.75 -3.79
C ASP A 123 7.71 7.74 -4.44
N TRP A 124 7.39 6.74 -5.26
CA TRP A 124 6.04 6.58 -5.81
C TRP A 124 5.04 6.02 -4.81
N LEU A 125 5.54 5.32 -3.79
CA LEU A 125 4.75 4.57 -2.83
C LEU A 125 4.68 5.26 -1.45
N ARG A 126 5.08 6.53 -1.39
CA ARG A 126 5.00 7.39 -0.21
C ARG A 126 4.55 8.80 -0.56
N ILE A 127 4.25 9.59 0.46
CA ILE A 127 4.01 11.04 0.36
C ILE A 127 5.14 11.74 1.10
N SER A 128 5.78 12.73 0.47
CA SER A 128 6.85 13.46 1.11
C SER A 128 6.31 14.35 2.24
N GLN A 129 7.13 14.61 3.25
CA GLN A 129 6.76 15.53 4.33
C GLN A 129 6.43 16.93 3.78
N ALA A 130 7.20 17.39 2.79
CA ALA A 130 6.96 18.68 2.13
C ALA A 130 5.62 18.73 1.37
N ASP A 131 5.20 17.64 0.71
CA ASP A 131 3.88 17.56 0.08
C ASP A 131 2.76 17.65 1.12
N ARG A 132 2.94 16.95 2.25
CA ARG A 132 1.97 16.97 3.36
C ARG A 132 1.81 18.36 3.95
N GLU A 133 2.91 19.04 4.24
CA GLU A 133 2.92 20.41 4.79
C GLU A 133 2.21 21.39 3.85
N ARG A 134 2.54 21.36 2.55
CA ARG A 134 1.84 22.17 1.54
C ARG A 134 0.32 21.94 1.53
N GLY A 135 -0.12 20.70 1.65
CA GLY A 135 -1.55 20.37 1.69
C GLY A 135 -2.22 20.90 2.96
N ILE A 136 -1.57 20.77 4.12
CA ILE A 136 -2.08 21.29 5.40
C ILE A 136 -2.19 22.82 5.35
N ASP A 137 -1.19 23.51 4.81
CA ASP A 137 -1.19 24.97 4.69
C ASP A 137 -2.32 25.46 3.78
N ALA A 138 -2.61 24.73 2.70
CA ALA A 138 -3.73 25.04 1.80
C ALA A 138 -5.08 24.88 2.50
N VAL A 139 -5.24 23.88 3.36
CA VAL A 139 -6.44 23.70 4.20
C VAL A 139 -6.58 24.85 5.18
N ALA A 140 -5.51 25.19 5.90
CA ALA A 140 -5.51 26.25 6.91
C ALA A 140 -5.79 27.64 6.31
N SER A 141 -5.36 27.86 5.06
CA SER A 141 -5.57 29.11 4.32
C SER A 141 -6.99 29.26 3.76
N GLY A 142 -7.90 28.31 4.02
CA GLY A 142 -9.31 28.40 3.59
C GLY A 142 -9.54 28.15 2.10
N LEU A 143 -8.56 27.59 1.38
CA LEU A 143 -8.72 27.14 -0.02
C LEU A 143 -9.48 25.81 -0.14
N VAL A 144 -10.21 25.43 0.92
CA VAL A 144 -11.11 24.28 0.93
C VAL A 144 -12.35 24.68 0.14
N HIS A 145 -12.41 24.27 -1.12
CA HIS A 145 -13.59 24.50 -1.96
C HIS A 145 -14.80 23.73 -1.37
N PRO A 146 -15.87 24.41 -0.94
CA PRO A 146 -17.11 23.73 -0.63
C PRO A 146 -17.76 23.31 -1.95
N GLY A 147 -17.54 22.06 -2.35
CA GLY A 147 -18.33 21.41 -3.40
C GLY A 147 -17.84 21.63 -4.83
N LEU A 148 -17.09 20.64 -5.32
CA LEU A 148 -17.52 19.98 -6.55
C LEU A 148 -17.86 18.54 -6.20
N SER A 149 -19.13 18.35 -5.81
CA SER A 149 -19.78 17.05 -5.87
C SER A 149 -19.92 16.70 -7.34
N THR A 150 -19.13 15.75 -7.83
CA THR A 150 -19.48 14.63 -8.72
C THR A 150 -18.17 14.01 -9.19
N ILE A 151 -17.43 13.36 -8.28
CA ILE A 151 -16.59 12.25 -8.70
C ILE A 151 -17.42 11.03 -8.37
N THR A 152 -17.97 10.41 -9.40
CA THR A 152 -18.44 9.03 -9.34
C THR A 152 -17.39 8.25 -8.56
N VAL A 153 -17.73 7.82 -7.34
CA VAL A 153 -16.92 6.91 -6.55
C VAL A 153 -16.79 5.63 -7.37
N GLY A 154 -15.78 5.59 -8.23
CA GLY A 154 -15.26 4.38 -8.82
C GLY A 154 -14.70 3.59 -7.66
N PHE A 155 -15.51 2.63 -7.20
CA PHE A 155 -15.21 1.68 -6.14
C PHE A 155 -13.71 1.31 -6.11
N MET A 156 -13.02 1.68 -5.04
CA MET A 156 -11.73 1.09 -4.71
C MET A 156 -11.96 -0.37 -4.29
N THR A 157 -11.99 -1.27 -5.26
CA THR A 157 -11.83 -2.73 -5.02
C THR A 157 -10.38 -3.16 -5.13
#